data_AF-A0A2S9GIT8-F1
#
_entry.id   AF-A0A2S9GIT8-F1
#
_cell.length_a   1.000
_cell.length_b   1.000
_cell.length_c   1.000
_cell.angle_alpha   90.00
_cell.angle_beta   90.00
_cell.angle_gamma   90.00
#
_symmetry.space_group_name_H-M   'P 1'
#
loop_
_entity.id
_entity.type
_entity.pdbx_description
1 polymer ?
#
loop_
_entity_poly.entity_id
_entity_poly.type
_entity_poly.pdbx_seq_one_letter_code
_entity_poly.pdbx_strand_id
1 'polypeptide(L)' 'KFAYRHSGYPGGLRKRSIGELLIKHPTRVVENAIVGMLPHNKLSRQVQKKLKVYAGPEHPHAAQQPVPFEIKQVAQ' A
#
# COMPACT_ATOMS: atom_id res chain seq x y z
N LYS A 1 -9.80 13.33 3.80
CA LYS A 1 -9.08 12.30 4.60
C LYS A 1 -7.59 12.63 4.60
N PHE A 2 -6.94 12.55 5.77
CA PHE A 2 -5.52 12.92 5.95
C PHE A 2 -4.72 11.70 6.39
N ALA A 3 -3.50 11.55 5.85
CA ALA A 3 -2.50 10.61 6.33
C ALA A 3 -1.55 11.36 7.29
N TYR A 4 -1.43 10.85 8.51
CA TYR A 4 -0.60 11.44 9.55
C TYR A 4 0.71 10.66 9.71
N ARG A 5 1.80 11.38 9.95
CA ARG A 5 3.10 10.80 10.32
C ARG A 5 3.78 11.73 11.32
N HIS A 6 4.37 11.15 12.37
CA HIS A 6 5.16 11.89 13.36
C HIS A 6 6.66 11.68 13.10
N SER A 7 7.47 12.73 13.30
CA SER A 7 8.93 12.64 13.16
C SER A 7 9.65 12.13 14.42
N GLY A 8 9.02 12.24 15.60
CA GLY A 8 9.62 11.92 16.90
C GLY A 8 10.03 13.14 17.74
N TYR A 9 10.09 14.33 17.14
CA TYR A 9 10.43 15.58 17.82
C TYR A 9 9.19 16.39 18.25
N PRO A 10 9.28 17.28 19.24
CA PRO A 10 8.21 18.21 19.58
C PRO A 10 7.74 19.01 18.35
N GLY A 11 6.43 19.12 18.14
CA GLY A 11 5.86 19.75 16.94
C GLY A 11 6.02 18.94 15.64
N GLY A 12 6.46 17.69 15.73
CA GLY A 12 6.81 16.83 14.59
C GLY A 12 5.65 16.19 13.83
N LEU A 13 4.40 16.57 14.11
CA LEU A 13 3.22 15.97 13.46
C LEU A 13 3.02 16.55 12.07
N ARG A 14 3.13 15.70 11.05
CA ARG A 14 2.90 16.06 9.65
C ARG A 14 1.61 15.40 9.15
N LYS A 15 0.76 16.19 8.50
CA LYS A 15 -0.44 15.72 7.79
C LYS A 15 -0.27 15.91 6.30
N ARG A 16 -0.74 14.96 5.50
CA ARG A 16 -0.84 15.07 4.04
C ARG A 16 -2.24 14.66 3.59
N SER A 17 -2.82 15.38 2.64
CA SER A 17 -4.07 14.95 2.02
C SER A 17 -3.82 13.68 1.17
N ILE A 18 -4.83 12.83 1.02
CA ILE A 18 -4.68 11.64 0.15
C ILE A 18 -4.42 12.07 -1.30
N GLY A 19 -5.04 13.14 -1.78
CA GLY A 19 -4.81 13.67 -3.13
C GLY A 19 -3.34 14.07 -3.36
N GLU A 20 -2.74 14.82 -2.43
CA GLU A 20 -1.30 15.13 -2.50
C GLU A 20 -0.42 13.88 -2.43
N LEU A 21 -0.82 12.88 -1.64
CA LEU A 21 -0.08 11.63 -1.51
C LEU A 21 -0.15 10.81 -2.80
N LEU A 22 -1.30 10.79 -3.47
CA LEU A 22 -1.48 10.16 -4.79
C LEU A 22 -0.59 10.82 -5.85
N ILE A 23 -0.49 12.14 -5.85
CA ILE A 23 0.37 12.87 -6.81
C ILE A 23 1.85 12.57 -6.55
N LYS A 24 2.29 12.63 -5.29
CA LYS A 24 3.72 12.50 -4.96
C LYS A 24 4.20 11.05 -4.94
N HIS A 25 3.39 10.15 -4.38
CA HIS A 25 3.74 8.75 -4.16
C HIS A 25 2.49 7.87 -4.27
N PRO A 26 1.96 7.66 -5.49
CA PRO A 26 0.71 6.94 -5.71
C PRO A 26 0.71 5.52 -5.10
N THR A 27 1.86 4.85 -5.11
CA THR A 27 2.03 3.50 -4.56
C THR A 27 1.74 3.42 -3.06
N ARG A 28 2.12 4.44 -2.29
CA ARG A 28 2.02 4.43 -0.82
C ARG A 28 0.58 4.44 -0.33
N VAL A 29 -0.37 4.97 -1.10
CA VAL A 29 -1.78 5.00 -0.68
C VAL A 29 -2.34 3.58 -0.61
N VAL A 30 -2.11 2.79 -1.67
CA VAL A 30 -2.57 1.40 -1.75
C VAL A 30 -1.78 0.52 -0.79
N GLU A 31 -0.46 0.69 -0.71
CA GLU A 31 0.40 -0.08 0.19
C GLU A 31 -0.01 0.13 1.65
N ASN A 32 -0.16 1.38 2.11
CA ASN A 32 -0.56 1.65 3.50
C ASN A 32 -1.96 1.08 3.83
N ALA A 33 -2.89 1.11 2.86
CA ALA A 33 -4.22 0.54 3.06
C ALA A 33 -4.16 -0.98 3.26
N ILE A 34 -3.42 -1.69 2.39
CA ILE A 34 -3.28 -3.16 2.48
C ILE A 34 -2.52 -3.54 3.76
N VAL A 35 -1.42 -2.85 4.06
CA VAL A 35 -0.62 -3.13 5.26
C VAL A 35 -1.40 -2.87 6.54
N GLY A 36 -2.30 -1.89 6.55
CA GLY A 36 -3.22 -1.63 7.66
C GLY A 36 -4.26 -2.75 7.89
N MET A 37 -4.51 -3.60 6.89
CA MET A 37 -5.41 -4.76 7.03
C MET A 37 -4.68 -6.04 7.47
N LEU A 38 -3.34 -6.04 7.54
CA LEU A 38 -2.55 -7.19 7.96
C LEU A 38 -2.39 -7.25 9.49
N PRO A 39 -2.26 -8.46 10.09
CA PRO A 39 -2.02 -8.59 11.52
C PRO A 39 -0.66 -8.01 11.91
N HIS A 40 -0.59 -7.11 12.89
CA HIS A 40 0.66 -6.43 13.26
C HIS A 40 1.63 -7.29 14.10
N ASN A 41 2.21 -8.32 13.48
CA ASN A 41 3.17 -9.25 14.09
C ASN A 41 4.43 -9.42 13.22
N LYS A 42 5.33 -10.33 13.60
CA LYS A 42 6.57 -10.61 12.84
C LYS A 42 6.27 -11.18 11.45
N LEU A 43 5.21 -11.98 11.32
CA LEU A 43 4.81 -12.62 10.06
C LEU A 43 4.34 -11.59 9.04
N SER A 44 3.59 -10.55 9.44
CA SER A 44 3.12 -9.56 8.47
C SER A 44 4.26 -8.78 7.82
N ARG A 45 5.38 -8.55 8.51
CA ARG A 45 6.58 -7.96 7.87
C ARG A 45 7.14 -8.85 6.76
N GLN A 46 6.95 -10.16 6.84
CA GLN A 46 7.33 -11.10 5.78
C GLN A 46 6.29 -11.10 4.65
N VAL A 47 5.00 -11.07 4.97
CA VAL A 47 3.91 -10.97 3.99
C VAL A 47 4.00 -9.69 3.17
N GLN A 48 4.32 -8.56 3.82
CA GLN A 48 4.53 -7.27 3.17
C GLN A 48 5.55 -7.33 2.03
N LYS A 49 6.60 -8.16 2.16
CA LYS A 49 7.62 -8.31 1.10
C LYS A 49 7.08 -8.91 -0.19
N LYS A 50 5.98 -9.67 -0.10
CA LYS A 50 5.31 -10.31 -1.25
C LYS A 50 4.41 -9.33 -2.02
N LEU A 51 4.00 -8.22 -1.41
CA LEU A 51 3.20 -7.20 -2.07
C LEU A 51 4.09 -6.34 -2.98
N LYS A 52 3.65 -6.12 -4.23
CA LYS A 52 4.25 -5.19 -5.18
C LYS A 52 3.16 -4.29 -5.74
N VAL A 53 3.33 -2.97 -5.59
CA VAL A 53 2.39 -1.95 -6.06
C VAL A 53 3.12 -1.07 -7.07
N TYR A 54 2.53 -0.91 -8.24
CA TYR A 54 3.07 -0.07 -9.32
C TYR A 54 2.16 1.12 -9.57
N ALA A 55 2.76 2.25 -9.94
CA ALA A 55 2.03 3.47 -10.25
C ALA A 55 1.45 3.47 -11.67
N GLY A 56 2.17 2.84 -12.61
CA GLY A 56 1.80 2.72 -14.01
C GLY A 56 1.19 1.37 -14.35
N PRO A 57 0.78 1.17 -15.61
CA PRO A 57 0.17 -0.07 -16.08
C PRO A 57 1.18 -1.22 -16.23
N GLU A 58 2.48 -0.93 -16.28
CA GLU A 58 3.53 -1.93 -16.50
C GLU A 58 4.16 -2.42 -15.19
N HIS A 59 4.60 -3.69 -15.20
CA HIS A 59 5.35 -4.30 -14.11
C HIS A 59 6.55 -5.12 -14.64
N PRO A 60 7.69 -5.17 -13.92
CA PRO A 60 8.89 -5.91 -14.35
C PRO A 60 8.80 -7.44 -14.16
N HIS A 61 7.66 -7.96 -13.67
CA HIS A 61 7.49 -9.36 -13.29
C HIS A 61 6.94 -10.27 -14.40
N ALA A 62 7.13 -9.91 -15.67
CA ALA A 62 6.65 -10.69 -16.81
C ALA A 62 7.18 -12.13 -16.82
N ALA A 63 8.43 -12.35 -16.37
CA ALA A 63 9.05 -13.67 -16.29
C ALA A 63 8.32 -14.65 -15.34
N GLN A 64 7.53 -14.13 -14.40
CA GLN A 64 6.81 -14.94 -13.40
C GLN A 64 5.44 -15.40 -13.89
N GLN A 65 5.04 -15.02 -15.10
CA GLN A 65 3.73 -15.37 -15.71
C GLN A 65 2.55 -15.12 -14.75
N PRO A 66 2.36 -13.88 -14.26
CA PRO A 66 1.28 -13.57 -13.33
C PRO A 66 -0.09 -13.85 -13.95
N VAL A 67 -0.97 -14.50 -13.19
CA VAL A 67 -2.36 -14.77 -13.62
C VAL A 67 -3.24 -13.57 -13.24
N PRO A 68 -4.01 -13.00 -14.18
CA PRO A 68 -4.99 -11.97 -13.87
C PRO A 68 -6.01 -12.45 -12.84
N PHE A 69 -6.27 -11.63 -11.82
CA PHE A 69 -7.22 -11.95 -10.75
C PHE A 69 -8.29 -10.86 -10.66
N GLU A 70 -9.56 -11.26 -10.77
CA GLU A 70 -10.71 -10.39 -10.61
C GLU A 70 -11.40 -10.64 -9.27
N ILE A 71 -11.77 -9.56 -8.57
CA ILE A 71 -12.46 -9.65 -7.28
C ILE A 71 -13.93 -10.01 -7.54
N LYS A 72 -14.34 -11.21 -7.15
CA LYS A 72 -15.71 -11.72 -7.32
C LYS A 72 -16.40 -11.86 -5.96
N GLN A 73 -17.70 -11.56 -5.92
CA GLN A 73 -18.55 -11.84 -4.77
C GLN A 73 -19.14 -13.24 -4.93
N VAL A 74 -18.84 -14.14 -3.98
CA VAL A 74 -19.43 -15.48 -3.97
C VAL A 74 -20.84 -15.38 -3.38
N ALA A 75 -21.83 -15.90 -4.09
CA ALA A 75 -23.19 -16.02 -3.59
C ALA A 75 -23.26 -17.11 -2.51
N GLN A 76 -24.07 -16.87 -1.48
CA GLN A 76 -24.24 -17.74 -0.32
C GLN A 76 -25.20 -18.90 -0.60
#